data_AF-A0A7S0U1L8-F1
#
_entry.id   AF-A0A7S0U1L8-F1
#
_cell.length_a   1.000
_cell.length_b   1.000
_cell.length_c   1.000
_cell.angle_alpha   90.00
_cell.angle_beta   90.00
_cell.angle_gamma   90.00
#
_symmetry.space_group_name_H-M   'P 1'
#
loop_
_entity.id
_entity.type
_entity.pdbx_description
1 polymer ?
#
loop_
_entity_poly.entity_id
_entity_poly.type
_entity_poly.pdbx_seq_one_letter_code
_entity_poly.pdbx_strand_id
1 'polypeptide(L)'
;PPAQAPPIPTHKTATDARGRPLATPAVRGLIKSHGLDISALVGTGRDGRVTKEDVLLHVASPPGGAREPPRAAPQEPAAGERVEPVRGYMRTMIKTMQAQAQIPHMGLSDEYEVSPPCLLALDGLRLRVVTKHPSPFAHIFFLFSSTTVKGRG
;
A
#
# COMPACT_ATOMS: atom_id res chain seq x y z
N PRO A 1 -47.22 22.38 17.84
CA PRO A 1 -46.58 21.27 17.09
C PRO A 1 -45.05 21.45 17.00
N PRO A 2 -44.24 20.71 17.77
CA PRO A 2 -42.79 20.79 17.63
C PRO A 2 -42.36 20.02 16.37
N ALA A 3 -41.65 20.72 15.49
CA ALA A 3 -41.12 20.22 14.24
C ALA A 3 -40.02 19.17 14.51
N GLN A 4 -40.19 17.98 13.90
CA GLN A 4 -39.25 16.87 13.96
C GLN A 4 -37.94 17.25 13.24
N ALA A 5 -36.81 17.06 13.95
CA ALA A 5 -35.47 17.11 13.39
C ALA A 5 -35.24 15.92 12.42
N PRO A 6 -34.48 16.10 11.32
CA PRO A 6 -34.18 15.01 10.39
C PRO A 6 -33.23 13.98 11.03
N PRO A 7 -33.35 12.68 10.68
CA PRO A 7 -32.51 11.62 11.22
C PRO A 7 -31.06 11.78 10.78
N ILE A 8 -30.13 11.64 11.74
CA ILE A 8 -28.69 11.60 11.52
C ILE A 8 -28.36 10.46 10.54
N PRO A 9 -27.61 10.68 9.46
CA PRO A 9 -27.17 9.59 8.59
C PRO A 9 -26.14 8.75 9.34
N THR A 10 -26.58 7.62 9.90
CA THR A 10 -25.68 6.54 10.31
C THR A 10 -25.04 5.97 9.04
N HIS A 11 -23.79 6.35 8.75
CA HIS A 11 -22.99 5.68 7.74
C HIS A 11 -22.76 4.23 8.19
N LYS A 12 -23.50 3.31 7.56
CA LYS A 12 -23.35 1.87 7.80
C LYS A 12 -21.98 1.42 7.27
N THR A 13 -21.13 0.92 8.16
CA THR A 13 -19.90 0.19 7.78
C THR A 13 -20.29 -0.94 6.84
N ALA A 14 -19.61 -1.05 5.69
CA ALA A 14 -19.94 -2.09 4.73
C ALA A 14 -19.60 -3.46 5.32
N THR A 15 -20.55 -4.38 5.17
CA THR A 15 -20.44 -5.74 5.68
C THR A 15 -20.28 -6.71 4.52
N ASP A 16 -19.50 -7.78 4.73
CA ASP A 16 -19.35 -8.85 3.75
C ASP A 16 -20.67 -9.62 3.61
N ALA A 17 -20.76 -10.57 2.67
CA ALA A 17 -21.94 -11.41 2.49
C ALA A 17 -22.32 -12.23 3.74
N ARG A 18 -21.48 -12.23 4.79
CA ARG A 18 -21.73 -12.86 6.10
C ARG A 18 -21.94 -11.84 7.23
N GLY A 19 -22.20 -10.58 6.90
CA GLY A 19 -22.51 -9.52 7.87
C GLY A 19 -21.28 -9.00 8.63
N ARG A 20 -20.04 -9.34 8.25
CA ARG A 20 -18.84 -8.89 8.96
C ARG A 20 -18.29 -7.61 8.34
N PRO A 21 -17.95 -6.60 9.15
CA PRO A 21 -17.38 -5.36 8.64
C PRO A 21 -16.07 -5.60 7.86
N LEU A 22 -15.95 -4.96 6.70
CA LEU A 22 -14.80 -5.07 5.83
C LEU A 22 -13.59 -4.36 6.46
N ALA A 23 -12.48 -5.07 6.67
CA ALA A 23 -11.19 -4.50 7.08
C ALA A 23 -10.03 -5.29 6.48
N THR A 24 -8.87 -4.65 6.29
CA THR A 24 -7.64 -5.34 5.87
C THR A 24 -7.04 -6.14 7.03
N PRO A 25 -6.27 -7.22 6.78
CA PRO A 25 -5.71 -8.08 7.83
C PRO A 25 -4.86 -7.32 8.85
N ALA A 26 -4.07 -6.34 8.39
CA ALA A 26 -3.24 -5.51 9.25
C ALA A 26 -4.08 -4.65 10.23
N VAL A 27 -5.19 -4.09 9.76
CA VAL A 27 -6.11 -3.28 10.57
C VAL A 27 -6.83 -4.15 11.60
N ARG A 28 -7.21 -5.38 11.24
CA ARG A 28 -7.78 -6.35 12.20
C ARG A 28 -6.81 -6.70 13.34
N GLY A 29 -5.52 -6.80 13.05
CA GLY A 29 -4.50 -6.98 14.08
C GLY A 29 -4.42 -5.77 15.02
N LEU A 30 -4.40 -4.57 14.45
CA LEU A 30 -4.33 -3.31 15.20
C LEU A 30 -5.55 -3.12 16.14
N ILE A 31 -6.76 -3.40 15.63
CA ILE A 31 -8.01 -3.36 16.40
C ILE A 31 -7.93 -4.29 17.62
N LYS A 32 -7.44 -5.52 17.44
CA LYS A 32 -7.26 -6.48 18.54
C LYS A 32 -6.24 -6.01 19.57
N SER A 33 -5.12 -5.43 19.13
CA SER A 33 -4.08 -4.90 20.03
C SER A 33 -4.58 -3.75 20.90
N HIS A 34 -5.52 -2.94 20.39
CA HIS A 34 -6.13 -1.84 21.13
C HIS A 34 -7.46 -2.23 21.81
N GLY A 35 -7.87 -3.50 21.74
CA GLY A 35 -9.10 -3.99 22.37
C GLY A 35 -10.38 -3.34 21.84
N LEU A 36 -10.38 -2.91 20.58
CA LEU A 36 -11.53 -2.24 19.96
C LEU A 36 -12.44 -3.23 19.23
N ASP A 37 -13.73 -2.90 19.17
CA ASP A 37 -14.70 -3.67 18.40
C ASP A 37 -14.88 -3.09 17.00
N ILE A 38 -14.65 -3.92 15.99
CA ILE A 38 -14.73 -3.52 14.58
C ILE A 38 -16.12 -3.01 14.16
N SER A 39 -17.18 -3.42 14.87
CA SER A 39 -18.56 -2.99 14.61
C SER A 39 -18.85 -1.57 15.08
N ALA A 40 -18.08 -1.04 16.02
CA ALA A 40 -18.21 0.33 16.53
C ALA A 40 -17.40 1.35 15.71
N LEU A 41 -16.50 0.86 14.84
CA LEU A 41 -15.69 1.70 13.98
C LEU A 41 -16.44 2.06 12.69
N VAL A 42 -16.49 3.37 12.43
CA VAL A 42 -16.96 3.91 11.16
C VAL A 42 -15.82 3.79 10.15
N GLY A 43 -16.01 2.94 9.14
CA GLY A 43 -15.04 2.78 8.06
C GLY A 43 -15.18 3.89 7.03
N THR A 44 -14.12 4.70 6.84
CA THR A 44 -14.09 5.77 5.83
C THR A 44 -13.43 5.35 4.52
N GLY A 45 -12.92 4.12 4.44
CA GLY A 45 -12.25 3.59 3.25
C GLY A 45 -13.19 3.28 2.09
N ARG A 46 -12.59 2.96 0.93
CA ARG A 46 -13.30 2.53 -0.28
C ARG A 46 -14.18 1.31 0.04
N ASP A 47 -15.44 1.37 -0.36
CA ASP A 47 -16.46 0.37 -0.04
C ASP A 47 -16.75 0.22 1.46
N GLY A 48 -16.64 1.29 2.26
CA GLY A 48 -16.97 1.28 3.70
C GLY A 48 -16.02 0.41 4.55
N ARG A 49 -14.78 0.22 4.07
CA ARG A 49 -13.73 -0.56 4.71
C ARG A 49 -13.05 0.26 5.80
N VAL A 50 -12.77 -0.35 6.96
CA VAL A 50 -12.06 0.31 8.06
C VAL A 50 -10.56 0.43 7.74
N THR A 51 -10.02 1.65 7.79
CA THR A 51 -8.60 1.95 7.54
C THR A 51 -7.79 2.05 8.84
N LYS A 52 -6.46 2.19 8.72
CA LYS A 52 -5.58 2.34 9.89
C LYS A 52 -5.85 3.66 10.60
N GLU A 53 -6.15 4.69 9.82
CA GLU A 53 -6.44 6.04 10.25
C GLU A 53 -7.73 6.05 11.08
N ASP A 54 -8.77 5.32 10.66
CA ASP A 54 -10.04 5.20 11.40
C ASP A 54 -9.82 4.63 12.82
N VAL A 55 -8.99 3.60 12.95
CA VAL A 55 -8.66 2.99 14.25
C VAL A 55 -7.91 3.97 15.14
N LEU A 56 -6.89 4.65 14.59
CA LEU A 56 -6.09 5.61 15.35
C LEU A 56 -6.91 6.82 15.79
N LEU A 57 -7.82 7.31 14.95
CA LEU A 57 -8.74 8.39 15.30
C LEU A 57 -9.70 7.98 16.42
N HIS A 58 -10.17 6.73 16.42
CA HIS A 58 -11.05 6.21 17.47
C HIS A 58 -10.32 6.02 18.81
N VAL A 59 -9.03 5.64 18.77
CA VAL A 59 -8.16 5.59 19.97
C VAL A 59 -7.84 7.00 20.48
N ALA A 60 -7.57 7.95 19.58
CA ALA A 60 -7.18 9.32 19.94
C ALA A 60 -8.36 10.19 20.40
N SER A 61 -9.60 9.84 20.05
CA SER A 61 -10.79 10.63 20.36
C SER A 61 -11.98 9.75 20.78
N PRO A 62 -12.22 9.56 22.09
CA PRO A 62 -13.45 8.91 22.57
C PRO A 62 -14.70 9.78 22.28
N PRO A 63 -15.91 9.19 22.21
CA PRO A 63 -17.09 9.85 21.68
C PRO A 63 -17.61 10.92 22.66
N GLY A 64 -17.28 12.18 22.38
CA GLY A 64 -17.81 13.34 23.11
C GLY A 64 -17.61 14.68 22.42
N GLY A 65 -17.00 14.71 21.23
CA GLY A 65 -16.86 15.92 20.42
C GLY A 65 -17.72 15.80 19.17
N ALA A 66 -18.86 16.47 19.16
CA ALA A 66 -19.61 16.72 17.93
C ALA A 66 -18.66 17.45 16.96
N ARG A 67 -18.16 16.73 15.96
CA ARG A 67 -17.43 17.33 14.86
C ARG A 67 -18.48 17.95 13.94
N GLU A 68 -18.74 19.24 14.17
CA GLU A 68 -19.37 20.09 13.17
C GLU A 68 -18.60 19.91 11.85
N PRO A 69 -19.27 19.64 10.72
CA PRO A 69 -18.58 19.60 9.44
C PRO A 69 -17.92 20.97 9.25
N PRO A 70 -16.61 21.05 8.96
CA PRO A 70 -16.04 22.33 8.59
C PRO A 70 -16.81 22.81 7.36
N ARG A 71 -17.64 23.83 7.55
CA ARG A 71 -18.30 24.56 6.49
C ARG A 71 -17.20 24.89 5.50
N ALA A 72 -17.32 24.36 4.29
CA ALA A 72 -16.42 24.64 3.19
C ALA A 72 -16.55 26.14 2.87
N ALA A 73 -15.77 26.95 3.58
CA ALA A 73 -15.31 28.21 3.04
C ALA A 73 -14.52 27.86 1.77
N PRO A 74 -14.71 28.60 0.66
CA PRO A 74 -13.82 28.49 -0.49
C PRO A 74 -12.39 28.58 0.02
N GLN A 75 -11.63 27.48 -0.12
CA GLN A 75 -10.19 27.54 0.08
C GLN A 75 -9.66 28.45 -1.01
N GLU A 76 -9.38 29.70 -0.67
CA GLU A 76 -8.44 30.50 -1.42
C GLU A 76 -7.15 29.68 -1.54
N PRO A 77 -6.55 29.57 -2.75
CA PRO A 77 -5.33 28.80 -2.92
C PRO A 77 -4.32 29.34 -1.92
N ALA A 78 -3.81 28.45 -1.06
CA ALA A 78 -2.85 28.80 -0.03
C ALA A 78 -1.74 29.64 -0.67
N ALA A 79 -1.65 30.91 -0.26
CA ALA A 79 -0.65 31.85 -0.73
C ALA A 79 0.73 31.29 -0.37
N GLY A 80 1.34 30.56 -1.31
CA GLY A 80 2.57 29.84 -1.07
C GLY A 80 2.86 28.67 -2.03
N GLU A 81 2.00 28.35 -2.99
CA GLU A 81 2.32 27.32 -4.00
C GLU A 81 3.45 27.82 -4.93
N ARG A 82 4.69 27.55 -4.53
CA ARG A 82 5.88 27.83 -5.32
C ARG A 82 6.06 26.74 -6.37
N VAL A 83 5.55 27.02 -7.56
CA VAL A 83 5.76 26.16 -8.74
C VAL A 83 7.18 26.33 -9.24
N GLU A 84 8.06 25.35 -8.96
CA GLU A 84 9.39 25.30 -9.54
C GLU A 84 9.37 24.55 -10.89
N PRO A 85 9.90 25.15 -11.97
CA PRO A 85 9.88 24.52 -13.28
C PRO A 85 10.84 23.32 -13.32
N VAL A 86 10.33 22.16 -13.68
CA VAL A 86 11.14 20.96 -13.88
C VAL A 86 11.98 21.09 -15.16
N ARG A 87 13.31 21.13 -15.02
CA ARG A 87 14.27 21.38 -16.11
C ARG A 87 15.24 20.22 -16.32
N GLY A 88 15.83 20.15 -17.52
CA GLY A 88 16.92 19.24 -17.85
C GLY A 88 16.57 17.76 -17.70
N TYR A 89 17.45 17.01 -17.03
CA TYR A 89 17.35 15.57 -16.82
C TYR A 89 16.02 15.15 -16.17
N MET A 90 15.56 15.90 -15.18
CA MET A 90 14.33 15.58 -14.45
C MET A 90 13.10 15.62 -15.36
N ARG A 91 13.07 16.51 -16.36
CA ARG A 91 11.98 16.56 -17.35
C ARG A 91 11.98 15.31 -18.23
N THR A 92 13.16 14.88 -18.66
CA THR A 92 13.30 13.65 -19.46
C THR A 92 12.92 12.42 -18.63
N MET A 93 13.35 12.35 -17.37
CA MET A 93 13.00 11.27 -16.43
C MET A 93 11.48 11.16 -16.24
N ILE A 94 10.79 12.27 -16.00
CA ILE A 94 9.33 12.27 -15.85
C ILE A 94 8.67 11.82 -17.15
N LYS A 95 9.15 12.30 -18.30
CA LYS A 95 8.59 11.93 -19.61
C LYS A 95 8.71 10.43 -19.88
N THR A 96 9.86 9.82 -19.59
CA THR A 96 10.04 8.38 -19.80
C THR A 96 9.25 7.56 -18.78
N MET A 97 9.26 7.95 -17.50
CA MET A 97 8.49 7.29 -16.45
C MET A 97 6.98 7.30 -16.76
N GLN A 98 6.45 8.45 -17.19
CA GLN A 98 5.04 8.59 -17.54
C GLN A 98 4.65 7.82 -18.79
N ALA A 99 5.54 7.74 -19.79
CA ALA A 99 5.34 6.89 -20.96
C ALA A 99 5.33 5.39 -20.60
N GLN A 100 6.16 4.95 -19.66
CA GLN A 100 6.16 3.56 -19.17
C GLN A 100 4.88 3.24 -18.41
N ALA A 101 4.41 4.15 -17.55
CA ALA A 101 3.18 3.96 -16.77
C ALA A 101 1.92 3.82 -17.64
N GLN A 102 1.96 4.25 -18.90
CA GLN A 102 0.85 4.12 -19.84
C GLN A 102 0.79 2.75 -20.52
N ILE A 103 1.86 1.96 -20.44
CA ILE A 103 1.87 0.60 -20.96
C ILE A 103 1.08 -0.28 -19.98
N PRO A 104 0.06 -1.04 -20.44
CA PRO A 104 -0.67 -1.94 -19.57
C PRO A 104 0.28 -3.02 -19.04
N HIS A 105 0.74 -2.86 -17.79
CA HIS A 105 1.61 -3.81 -17.14
C HIS A 105 0.82 -5.07 -16.78
N MET A 106 1.14 -6.18 -17.45
CA MET A 106 0.68 -7.50 -17.04
C MET A 106 1.66 -8.05 -16.01
N GLY A 107 1.20 -8.29 -14.78
CA GLY A 107 1.95 -9.07 -13.81
C GLY A 107 1.64 -10.57 -14.00
N LEU A 108 2.59 -11.35 -14.50
CA LEU A 108 2.56 -12.81 -14.44
C LEU A 108 3.32 -13.25 -13.18
N SER A 109 2.72 -14.12 -12.38
CA SER A 109 3.37 -14.71 -11.21
C SER A 109 3.22 -16.22 -11.29
N ASP A 110 4.35 -16.91 -11.35
CA ASP A 110 4.41 -18.37 -11.36
C ASP A 110 5.01 -18.83 -10.02
N GLU A 111 4.39 -19.85 -9.44
CA GLU A 111 4.90 -20.53 -8.26
C GLU A 111 5.63 -21.80 -8.69
N TYR A 112 6.90 -21.96 -8.29
CA TYR A 112 7.69 -23.15 -8.58
C TYR A 112 8.12 -23.82 -7.27
N GLU A 113 7.83 -25.12 -7.17
CA GLU A 113 8.38 -25.95 -6.10
C GLU A 113 9.85 -26.28 -6.42
N VAL A 114 10.76 -25.70 -5.64
CA VAL A 114 12.19 -26.02 -5.77
C VAL A 114 12.45 -27.32 -5.03
N SER A 115 12.64 -28.40 -5.78
CA SER A 115 12.99 -29.69 -5.17
C SER A 115 14.34 -29.60 -4.43
N PRO A 116 14.50 -30.31 -3.29
CA PRO A 116 15.73 -30.29 -2.49
C PRO A 116 17.06 -30.46 -3.25
N PRO A 117 17.18 -31.33 -4.29
CA PRO A 117 18.43 -31.43 -5.04
C PRO A 117 18.79 -30.16 -5.80
N CYS A 118 17.81 -29.36 -6.22
CA CYS A 118 18.03 -28.10 -6.92
C CYS A 118 18.54 -27.00 -5.97
N LEU A 119 18.02 -26.97 -4.74
CA LEU A 119 18.44 -26.02 -3.70
C LEU A 119 19.91 -26.24 -3.28
N LEU A 120 20.31 -27.50 -3.09
CA LEU A 120 21.69 -27.86 -2.76
C LEU A 120 22.68 -27.51 -3.90
N ALA A 121 22.24 -27.62 -5.16
CA ALA A 121 23.05 -27.24 -6.31
C ALA A 121 23.28 -25.71 -6.37
N LEU A 122 22.26 -24.91 -6.04
CA LEU A 122 22.36 -23.45 -5.98
C LEU A 122 23.27 -22.97 -4.84
N ASP A 123 23.19 -23.60 -3.67
CA ASP A 123 24.08 -23.32 -2.53
C ASP A 123 25.54 -23.65 -2.86
N GLY A 124 25.77 -24.79 -3.52
CA GLY A 124 27.10 -25.17 -4.00
C GLY A 124 27.68 -24.18 -5.02
N LEU A 125 26.85 -23.64 -5.92
CA LEU A 125 27.28 -22.65 -6.91
C LEU A 125 27.56 -21.29 -6.25
N ARG A 126 26.75 -20.87 -5.29
CA ARG A 126 26.96 -19.64 -4.50
C ARG A 126 28.29 -19.67 -3.76
N LEU A 127 28.60 -20.77 -3.06
CA LEU A 127 29.86 -20.92 -2.34
C LEU A 127 31.06 -20.89 -3.30
N ARG A 128 30.94 -21.50 -4.48
CA ARG A 128 32.02 -21.56 -5.47
C ARG A 128 32.30 -20.22 -6.17
N VAL A 129 31.29 -19.35 -6.30
CA VAL A 129 31.47 -17.99 -6.85
C VAL A 129 32.12 -17.06 -5.82
N VAL A 130 31.68 -17.14 -4.55
CA VAL A 130 32.23 -16.33 -3.45
C VAL A 130 33.70 -16.64 -3.19
N THR A 131 34.11 -17.91 -3.29
CA THR A 131 35.53 -18.29 -3.10
C THR A 131 36.43 -17.90 -4.27
N LYS A 132 35.89 -17.72 -5.49
CA LYS A 132 36.67 -17.40 -6.69
C LYS A 132 36.90 -15.90 -6.89
N HIS A 133 36.01 -15.04 -6.36
CA HIS A 133 36.13 -13.58 -6.45
C HIS A 133 35.85 -12.91 -5.08
N PRO A 134 36.88 -12.72 -4.23
CA PRO A 134 36.72 -12.18 -2.87
C PRO A 134 36.63 -10.64 -2.85
N SER A 135 35.92 -10.02 -3.80
CA SER A 135 35.72 -8.57 -3.84
C SER A 135 34.27 -8.21 -3.48
N PRO A 136 34.03 -7.09 -2.77
CA PRO A 136 32.69 -6.70 -2.33
C PRO A 136 31.72 -6.41 -3.49
N PHE A 137 32.22 -6.27 -4.73
CA PHE A 137 31.42 -6.07 -5.94
C PHE A 137 30.90 -7.37 -6.59
N ALA A 138 31.34 -8.55 -6.12
CA ALA A 138 30.96 -9.82 -6.72
C ALA A 138 29.45 -10.12 -6.65
N HIS A 139 28.74 -9.57 -5.65
CA HIS A 139 27.29 -9.74 -5.50
C HIS A 139 26.47 -9.10 -6.64
N ILE A 140 26.94 -7.97 -7.18
CA ILE A 140 26.26 -7.27 -8.29
C ILE A 140 26.40 -8.09 -9.58
N PHE A 141 27.53 -8.77 -9.78
CA PHE A 141 27.76 -9.64 -10.93
C PHE A 141 26.86 -10.89 -10.92
N PHE A 142 26.58 -11.45 -9.73
CA PHE A 142 25.70 -12.60 -9.58
C PHE A 142 24.26 -12.29 -10.01
N LEU A 143 23.71 -11.14 -9.60
CA LEU A 143 22.36 -10.70 -9.99
C LEU A 143 22.21 -10.51 -11.50
N PHE A 144 23.27 -10.06 -12.18
CA PHE A 144 23.25 -9.83 -13.63
C PHE A 144 23.49 -11.12 -14.45
N SER A 145 24.27 -12.07 -13.92
CA SER A 145 24.52 -13.34 -14.60
C SER A 145 23.32 -14.30 -14.49
N SER A 146 22.57 -14.28 -13.39
CA SER A 146 21.35 -15.09 -13.24
C SER A 146 20.21 -14.67 -14.19
N THR A 147 20.15 -13.41 -14.61
CA THR A 147 19.18 -12.95 -15.63
C THR A 147 19.63 -13.26 -17.06
N THR A 148 20.88 -13.68 -17.25
CA THR A 148 21.46 -14.01 -18.56
C THR A 148 21.62 -15.53 -18.73
N VAL A 149 20.67 -16.32 -18.22
CA VAL A 149 20.55 -17.73 -18.59
C VAL A 149 19.72 -17.84 -19.87
N LYS A 150 20.45 -17.87 -20.99
CA LYS A 150 20.19 -18.72 -22.16
C LYS A 150 18.81 -18.62 -22.85
N GLY A 151 18.55 -17.49 -23.50
CA GLY A 151 17.77 -17.51 -24.75
C GLY A 151 18.62 -18.09 -25.89
N ARG A 152 18.63 -19.41 -26.07
CA ARG A 152 19.03 -20.06 -27.33
C ARG A 152 17.87 -20.95 -27.78
N GLY A 153 17.21 -20.52 -28.85
CA GLY A 153 16.56 -21.45 -29.78
C GLY A 153 17.61 -22.21 -30.59
#